data_AF-A0A8T3V7W0-F1
#
_entry.id   AF-A0A8T3V7W0-F1
#
_cell.length_a   1.000
_cell.length_b   1.000
_cell.length_c   1.000
_cell.angle_alpha   90.00
_cell.angle_beta   90.00
_cell.angle_gamma   90.00
#
_symmetry.space_group_name_H-M   'P 1'
#
loop_
_entity.id
_entity.type
_entity.pdbx_description
1 polymer ?
#
loop_
_entity_poly.entity_id
_entity_poly.type
_entity_poly.pdbx_seq_one_letter_code
_entity_poly.pdbx_strand_id
1 'polypeptide(L)'
;MFSKATIKERRQYYREEWDPKDLPDFISKDIKKREFGFDHNGRGPNDRYKVFGGTEALRKFLRYKAPFAAYISVAFYNNPRRREDWLKAEYIFDVDA
;
A
#
# COMPACT_ATOMS: atom_id res chain seq x y z
N MET A 1 14.91 12.82 16.74
CA MET A 1 14.41 13.88 15.84
C MET A 1 13.87 13.20 14.60
N PHE A 2 12.64 13.46 14.20
CA PHE A 2 12.06 12.85 12.99
C PHE A 2 12.52 13.63 11.75
N SER A 3 12.94 12.92 10.71
CA SER A 3 13.38 13.51 9.44
C SER A 3 12.85 12.71 8.26
N LYS A 4 12.78 13.36 7.09
CA LYS A 4 12.34 12.72 5.85
C LYS A 4 13.34 11.65 5.42
N ALA A 5 12.89 10.41 5.25
CA ALA A 5 13.72 9.33 4.71
C ALA A 5 14.14 9.61 3.26
N THR A 6 15.43 9.46 2.98
CA THR A 6 16.02 9.53 1.65
C THR A 6 15.60 8.33 0.78
N ILE A 7 15.75 8.45 -0.54
CA ILE A 7 15.47 7.31 -1.44
C ILE A 7 16.38 6.10 -1.16
N LYS A 8 17.61 6.33 -0.67
CA LYS A 8 18.55 5.26 -0.32
C LYS A 8 18.03 4.48 0.88
N GLU A 9 17.62 5.16 1.94
CA GLU A 9 17.06 4.55 3.15
C GLU A 9 15.76 3.81 2.82
N ARG A 10 14.85 4.39 2.02
CA ARG A 10 13.63 3.68 1.60
C ARG A 10 13.93 2.40 0.81
N ARG A 11 14.93 2.42 -0.08
CA ARG A 11 15.35 1.23 -0.83
C ARG A 11 15.93 0.17 0.08
N GLN A 12 16.71 0.56 1.08
CA GLN A 12 17.25 -0.34 2.08
C GLN A 12 16.10 -0.97 2.88
N TYR A 13 15.23 -0.15 3.46
CA TYR A 13 14.06 -0.58 4.23
C TYR A 13 13.23 -1.63 3.49
N TYR A 14 12.78 -1.33 2.27
CA TYR A 14 11.94 -2.28 1.53
C TYR A 14 12.66 -3.56 1.10
N ARG A 15 13.99 -3.55 1.01
CA ARG A 15 14.77 -4.73 0.57
C ARG A 15 15.23 -5.61 1.71
N GLU A 16 15.53 -5.02 2.86
CA GLU A 16 16.25 -5.65 3.96
C GLU A 16 15.40 -5.77 5.22
N GLU A 17 14.45 -4.85 5.44
CA GLU A 17 13.70 -4.76 6.70
C GLU A 17 12.23 -5.13 6.54
N TRP A 18 11.56 -4.66 5.49
CA TRP A 18 10.14 -4.93 5.28
C TRP A 18 9.89 -6.36 4.80
N ASP A 19 9.08 -7.13 5.54
CA ASP A 19 8.63 -8.47 5.17
C ASP A 19 7.10 -8.53 5.00
N PRO A 20 6.57 -9.19 3.95
CA PRO A 20 5.15 -9.45 3.83
C PRO A 20 4.48 -10.15 5.02
N LYS A 21 5.25 -10.84 5.88
CA LYS A 21 4.76 -11.47 7.10
C LYS A 21 4.30 -10.47 8.16
N ASP A 22 4.82 -9.25 8.10
CA ASP A 22 4.44 -8.16 9.01
C ASP A 22 3.15 -7.47 8.55
N LEU A 23 2.65 -7.81 7.35
CA LEU A 23 1.40 -7.26 6.84
C LEU A 23 0.21 -7.85 7.62
N PRO A 24 -0.67 -7.01 8.18
CA PRO A 24 -1.83 -7.50 8.91
C PRO A 24 -2.70 -8.46 8.10
N ASP A 25 -3.20 -9.50 8.76
CA ASP A 25 -4.02 -10.56 8.19
C ASP A 25 -5.22 -10.06 7.39
N PHE A 26 -5.88 -8.99 7.87
CA PHE A 26 -7.06 -8.42 7.22
C PHE A 26 -6.73 -7.72 5.89
N ILE A 27 -5.46 -7.36 5.68
CA ILE A 27 -4.96 -6.85 4.40
C ILE A 27 -4.57 -8.02 3.50
N SER A 28 -3.80 -8.98 4.02
CA SER A 28 -3.28 -10.10 3.22
C SER A 28 -4.39 -10.99 2.66
N LYS A 29 -5.45 -11.25 3.44
CA LYS A 29 -6.60 -12.09 3.04
C LYS A 29 -7.44 -11.46 1.91
N ASP A 30 -7.60 -10.14 1.92
CA ASP A 30 -8.45 -9.42 0.95
C ASP A 30 -7.66 -8.55 -0.05
N ILE A 31 -6.36 -8.81 -0.19
CA ILE A 31 -5.45 -8.01 -1.04
C ILE A 31 -5.93 -7.87 -2.49
N LYS A 32 -6.62 -8.88 -3.02
CA LYS A 32 -7.15 -8.90 -4.40
C LYS A 32 -8.39 -8.04 -4.60
N LYS A 33 -9.07 -7.66 -3.50
CA LYS A 33 -10.31 -6.86 -3.52
C LYS A 33 -10.07 -5.39 -3.21
N ARG A 34 -8.82 -5.00 -2.93
CA ARG A 34 -8.46 -3.66 -2.51
C ARG A 34 -7.65 -2.92 -3.57
N GLU A 35 -7.83 -1.62 -3.60
CA GLU A 35 -7.02 -0.70 -4.37
C GLU A 35 -5.83 -0.25 -3.53
N PHE A 36 -4.68 -0.10 -4.18
CA PHE A 36 -3.48 0.45 -3.57
C PHE A 36 -3.11 1.76 -4.26
N GLY A 37 -2.70 2.71 -3.44
CA GLY A 37 -2.16 4.00 -3.86
C GLY A 37 -0.72 4.14 -3.42
N PHE A 38 0.10 4.83 -4.19
CA PHE A 38 1.49 5.09 -3.84
C PHE A 38 1.87 6.54 -4.10
N ASP A 39 2.59 7.12 -3.14
CA ASP A 39 3.35 8.34 -3.33
C ASP A 39 4.81 7.95 -3.52
N HIS A 40 5.39 8.25 -4.67
CA HIS A 40 6.79 7.90 -4.95
C HIS A 40 7.80 8.91 -4.39
N ASN A 41 7.39 10.18 -4.26
CA ASN A 41 8.31 11.31 -4.09
C ASN A 41 7.97 12.25 -2.92
N GLY A 42 6.87 12.03 -2.21
CA GLY A 42 6.36 12.92 -1.16
C GLY A 42 5.50 14.05 -1.72
N ARG A 43 4.72 13.78 -2.78
CA ARG A 43 3.81 14.76 -3.42
C ARG A 43 2.36 14.28 -3.45
N GLY A 44 2.02 13.32 -2.60
CA GLY A 44 0.70 12.70 -2.52
C GLY A 44 0.55 11.42 -3.37
N PRO A 45 -0.48 10.62 -3.10
CA PRO A 45 -0.69 9.32 -3.70
C PRO A 45 -1.27 9.43 -5.12
N ASN A 46 -0.47 9.85 -6.08
CA ASN A 46 -0.92 10.01 -7.47
C ASN A 46 -0.91 8.68 -8.25
N ASP A 47 -0.10 7.69 -7.83
CA ASP A 47 -0.08 6.37 -8.44
C ASP A 47 -1.17 5.48 -7.84
N ARG A 48 -2.39 5.59 -8.38
CA ARG A 48 -3.60 4.93 -7.91
C ARG A 48 -4.00 3.72 -8.76
N TYR A 49 -5.06 3.04 -8.35
CA TYR A 49 -5.69 1.91 -9.05
C TYR A 49 -4.80 0.67 -9.18
N LYS A 50 -3.77 0.56 -8.33
CA LYS A 50 -2.93 -0.63 -8.28
C LYS A 50 -3.66 -1.74 -7.56
N VAL A 51 -3.45 -2.96 -8.05
CA VAL A 51 -3.97 -4.18 -7.44
C VAL A 51 -2.87 -5.22 -7.47
N PHE A 52 -2.88 -6.11 -6.50
CA PHE A 52 -1.87 -7.16 -6.38
C PHE A 52 -2.54 -8.52 -6.31
N GLY A 53 -1.98 -9.48 -7.04
CA GLY A 53 -2.45 -10.87 -7.01
C GLY A 53 -2.13 -11.62 -5.71
N GLY A 54 -1.35 -11.00 -4.82
CA GLY A 54 -0.89 -11.58 -3.56
C GLY A 54 0.21 -10.74 -2.93
N THR A 55 0.57 -11.07 -1.70
CA THR A 55 1.55 -10.33 -0.92
C THR A 55 2.95 -10.33 -1.56
N GLU A 56 3.33 -11.39 -2.26
CA GLU A 56 4.61 -11.45 -2.98
C GLU A 56 4.67 -10.48 -4.18
N ALA A 57 3.54 -10.25 -4.86
CA ALA A 57 3.47 -9.25 -5.93
C ALA A 57 3.62 -7.82 -5.36
N LEU A 58 2.99 -7.56 -4.21
CA LEU A 58 3.17 -6.29 -3.47
C LEU A 58 4.63 -6.13 -3.03
N ARG A 59 5.27 -7.17 -2.50
CA ARG A 59 6.69 -7.17 -2.10
C ARG A 59 7.60 -6.76 -3.25
N LYS A 60 7.46 -7.41 -4.41
CA LYS A 60 8.27 -7.10 -5.58
C LYS A 60 8.10 -5.64 -6.02
N PHE A 61 6.86 -5.14 -5.98
CA PHE A 61 6.57 -3.75 -6.31
C PHE A 61 7.24 -2.77 -5.33
N LEU A 62 7.09 -2.99 -4.02
CA LEU A 62 7.68 -2.13 -2.98
C LEU A 62 9.22 -2.11 -3.05
N ARG A 63 9.86 -3.28 -3.24
CA ARG A 63 11.32 -3.39 -3.41
C ARG A 63 11.84 -2.66 -4.64
N TYR A 64 11.06 -2.69 -5.72
CA TYR A 64 11.45 -2.07 -6.98
C TYR A 64 11.22 -0.55 -6.97
N LYS A 65 10.06 -0.10 -6.49
CA LYS A 65 9.66 1.32 -6.53
C LYS A 65 10.17 2.13 -5.35
N ALA A 66 10.32 1.50 -4.18
CA ALA A 66 10.68 2.17 -2.93
C ALA A 66 9.89 3.48 -2.68
N PRO A 67 8.54 3.40 -2.68
CA PRO A 67 7.68 4.58 -2.59
C PRO A 67 7.94 5.36 -1.30
N PHE A 68 7.67 6.66 -1.34
CA PHE A 68 7.68 7.51 -0.16
C PHE A 68 6.60 7.12 0.85
N ALA A 69 5.39 6.82 0.36
CA ALA A 69 4.29 6.31 1.16
C ALA A 69 3.44 5.32 0.34
N ALA A 70 2.88 4.33 1.02
CA ALA A 70 1.98 3.35 0.45
C ALA A 70 0.63 3.41 1.18
N TYR A 71 -0.44 3.28 0.42
CA TYR A 71 -1.81 3.42 0.88
C TYR A 71 -2.62 2.24 0.39
N ILE A 72 -3.68 1.94 1.13
CA ILE A 72 -4.64 0.91 0.78
C ILE A 72 -6.06 1.47 0.94
N SER A 73 -6.96 1.06 0.06
CA SER A 73 -8.36 1.39 0.22
C SER A 73 -8.95 0.68 1.45
N VAL A 74 -9.75 1.41 2.21
CA VAL A 74 -10.65 0.82 3.22
C VAL A 74 -11.87 0.17 2.57
N ALA A 75 -12.19 0.56 1.34
CA ALA A 75 -13.22 -0.04 0.51
C ALA A 75 -12.73 -1.32 -0.19
N PHE A 76 -13.67 -2.22 -0.46
CA PHE A 76 -13.47 -3.47 -1.18
C PHE A 76 -14.32 -3.46 -2.44
N TYR A 77 -13.79 -4.06 -3.51
CA TYR A 77 -14.37 -4.03 -4.85
C TYR A 77 -14.28 -5.43 -5.49
N ASN A 78 -15.24 -5.78 -6.36
CA ASN A 78 -14.99 -6.89 -7.30
C ASN A 78 -14.00 -6.48 -8.40
N ASN A 79 -13.98 -5.19 -8.78
CA ASN A 79 -13.04 -4.64 -9.76
C ASN A 79 -12.22 -3.46 -9.21
N PRO A 80 -11.23 -3.71 -8.33
CA PRO A 80 -10.46 -2.65 -7.67
C PRO A 80 -9.58 -1.83 -8.62
N ARG A 81 -9.24 -2.33 -9.81
CA ARG A 81 -8.51 -1.56 -10.85
C ARG A 81 -9.32 -0.38 -11.38
N ARG A 82 -10.65 -0.46 -11.30
CA ARG A 82 -11.56 0.61 -11.71
C ARG A 82 -12.35 1.21 -10.55
N ARG A 83 -12.18 0.64 -9.33
CA ARG A 83 -13.02 0.90 -8.15
C ARG A 83 -14.51 0.72 -8.43
N GLU A 84 -14.83 -0.26 -9.26
CA GLU A 84 -16.20 -0.62 -9.63
C GLU A 84 -16.67 -1.79 -8.76
N ASP A 85 -17.99 -1.96 -8.69
CA ASP A 85 -18.64 -3.04 -7.95
C ASP A 85 -18.23 -3.06 -6.46
N TRP A 86 -18.51 -1.95 -5.79
CA TRP A 86 -18.27 -1.80 -4.36
C TRP A 86 -18.97 -2.90 -3.56
N LEU A 87 -18.26 -3.48 -2.60
CA LEU A 87 -18.74 -4.59 -1.76
C LEU A 87 -19.05 -4.16 -0.34
N LYS A 88 -18.09 -3.48 0.28
CA LYS A 88 -18.12 -3.02 1.67
C LYS A 88 -16.97 -2.03 1.89
N ALA A 89 -16.95 -1.40 3.06
CA ALA A 89 -15.79 -0.66 3.54
C ALA A 89 -15.54 -0.94 5.01
N GLU A 90 -14.30 -0.81 5.44
CA GLU A 90 -13.96 -0.76 6.87
C GLU A 90 -14.53 0.50 7.51
N TYR A 91 -14.98 0.37 8.75
CA TYR A 91 -15.38 1.51 9.56
C TYR A 91 -14.12 2.06 10.24
N ILE A 92 -13.65 3.22 9.76
CA ILE A 92 -12.36 3.79 10.17
C ILE A 92 -12.52 5.19 10.77
N PHE A 93 -11.64 5.50 11.72
CA PHE A 93 -11.45 6.82 12.28
C PHE A 93 -9.97 7.15 12.18
N ASP A 94 -9.66 8.38 11.79
CA ASP A 94 -8.30 8.92 11.77
C ASP A 94 -8.24 10.02 12.82
N VAL A 95 -7.39 9.85 13.83
CA VAL A 95 -7.18 10.80 14.92
C VAL A 95 -5.73 11.25 14.84
N ASP A 96 -5.53 12.42 14.24
CA ASP A 96 -4.21 13.01 14.06
C ASP A 96 -3.83 13.86 15.29
N ALA A 97 -2.55 13.80 15.68
CA ALA A 97 -2.02 14.29 16.95
C ALA A 97 -1.26 15.63 16.83
#